data_AF-A0A3D1TLJ8-F1
#
_entry.id   AF-A0A3D1TLJ8-F1
#
_cell.length_a   1.000
_cell.length_b   1.000
_cell.length_c   1.000
_cell.angle_alpha   90.00
_cell.angle_beta   90.00
_cell.angle_gamma   90.00
#
_symmetry.space_group_name_H-M   'P 1'
#
loop_
_entity.id
_entity.type
_entity.pdbx_description
1 polymer ?
#
loop_
_entity_poly.entity_id
_entity_poly.type
_entity_poly.pdbx_seq_one_letter_code
_entity_poly.pdbx_strand_id
1 'polypeptide(L)'
;MRKTTRITLAITVICMALAGCGSASEPSTTAHAVRSVDSQCSAGADVFTECVITLTDTRQVDCIVYSTNGKQAGLSCDWSHVSVADKEPAR
;
A
#
# COMPACT_ATOMS: atom_id res chain seq x y z
N MET A 1 46.38 37.91 1.08
CA MET A 1 45.81 36.55 0.98
C MET A 1 45.23 35.99 2.29
N ARG A 2 45.05 36.76 3.38
CA ARG A 2 44.48 36.26 4.66
C ARG A 2 42.95 36.33 4.78
N LYS A 3 42.28 37.10 3.90
CA LYS A 3 40.83 37.34 3.94
C LYS A 3 40.02 36.19 3.30
N THR A 4 40.56 35.58 2.25
CA THR A 4 39.91 34.50 1.49
C THR A 4 39.84 33.19 2.26
N THR A 5 40.81 32.91 3.14
CA THR A 5 40.88 31.66 3.91
C THR A 5 39.84 31.57 5.03
N ARG A 6 39.41 32.71 5.58
CA ARG A 6 38.42 32.73 6.68
C ARG A 6 36.99 32.49 6.20
N ILE A 7 36.67 32.91 4.98
CA ILE A 7 35.32 32.76 4.39
C ILE A 7 35.06 31.28 4.06
N THR A 8 36.07 30.58 3.53
CA THR A 8 35.96 29.15 3.20
C THR A 8 35.71 28.27 4.42
N LEU A 9 36.25 28.63 5.59
CA LEU A 9 36.11 27.83 6.81
C LEU A 9 34.72 27.95 7.45
N ALA A 10 34.03 29.08 7.28
CA ALA A 10 32.69 29.27 7.84
C ALA A 10 31.63 28.48 7.05
N ILE A 11 31.83 28.30 5.74
CA ILE A 11 30.87 27.62 4.85
C ILE A 11 30.86 26.10 5.10
N THR A 12 32.00 25.49 5.44
CA THR A 12 32.08 24.05 5.69
C THR A 12 31.38 23.61 6.98
N VAL A 13 31.32 24.48 8.00
CA VAL A 13 30.69 24.18 9.29
C VAL A 13 29.15 24.16 9.19
N ILE A 14 28.56 25.02 8.34
CA ILE A 14 27.10 25.11 8.19
C ILE A 14 26.53 23.87 7.49
N CYS A 15 27.25 23.27 6.53
CA CYS A 15 26.76 22.12 5.76
C CYS A 15 26.70 20.81 6.57
N MET A 16 27.56 20.61 7.58
CA MET A 16 27.53 19.39 8.40
C MET A 16 26.38 19.36 9.41
N ALA A 17 25.78 20.51 9.72
CA ALA A 17 24.62 20.59 10.60
C ALA A 17 23.30 20.16 9.92
N LEU A 18 23.23 20.14 8.59
CA LEU A 18 22.01 19.77 7.84
C LEU A 18 21.97 18.30 7.36
N ALA A 19 23.01 17.50 7.61
CA ALA A 19 23.01 16.08 7.28
C ALA A 19 22.30 15.19 8.33
N GLY A 20 21.62 15.81 9.30
CA GLY A 20 21.00 15.13 10.45
C GLY A 20 19.53 15.44 10.63
N CYS A 21 18.72 15.40 9.56
CA CYS A 21 17.27 15.30 9.71
C CYS A 21 16.71 14.43 8.58
N GLY A 22 16.64 13.15 8.87
CA GLY A 22 16.01 12.15 8.04
C GLY A 22 15.84 10.95 8.92
N SER A 23 14.78 10.99 9.73
CA SER A 23 14.38 9.92 10.64
C SER A 23 14.70 8.58 10.00
N ALA A 24 15.48 7.76 10.71
CA ALA A 24 15.38 6.33 10.50
C ALA A 24 13.91 6.01 10.77
N SER A 25 13.10 5.99 9.70
CA SER A 25 11.83 5.32 9.72
C SER A 25 12.18 3.94 10.23
N GLU A 26 11.74 3.61 11.44
CA GLU A 26 11.78 2.24 11.93
C GLU A 26 11.34 1.38 10.76
N PRO A 27 12.12 0.33 10.39
CA PRO A 27 11.63 -0.60 9.39
C PRO A 27 10.29 -1.03 9.95
N SER A 28 9.20 -0.72 9.26
CA SER A 28 7.87 -1.14 9.65
C SER A 28 7.93 -2.65 9.72
N THR A 29 8.23 -3.17 10.92
CA THR A 29 8.48 -4.57 11.21
C THR A 29 7.13 -5.24 11.27
N THR A 30 6.54 -5.33 10.08
CA THR A 30 5.55 -6.25 9.56
C THR A 30 5.18 -5.62 8.21
N ALA A 31 6.03 -5.79 7.19
CA ALA A 31 5.47 -5.82 5.85
C ALA A 31 4.37 -6.88 5.94
N HIS A 32 3.10 -6.46 5.83
CA HIS A 32 1.95 -7.37 5.94
C HIS A 32 2.29 -8.59 5.10
N ALA A 33 2.54 -9.73 5.75
CA ALA A 33 2.90 -10.95 5.05
C ALA A 33 1.77 -11.15 4.03
N VAL A 34 2.11 -11.05 2.74
CA VAL A 34 1.13 -11.10 1.66
C VAL A 34 0.54 -12.50 1.73
N ARG A 35 -0.62 -12.62 2.37
CA ARG A 35 -1.37 -13.85 2.46
C ARG A 35 -2.21 -13.94 1.19
N SER A 36 -2.21 -15.11 0.58
CA SER A 36 -3.17 -15.44 -0.47
C SER A 36 -4.58 -15.25 0.08
N VAL A 37 -5.36 -14.42 -0.59
CA VAL A 37 -6.78 -14.23 -0.32
C VAL A 37 -7.57 -15.03 -1.34
N ASP A 38 -8.61 -15.73 -0.89
CA ASP A 38 -9.52 -16.41 -1.79
C ASP A 38 -10.38 -15.37 -2.52
N SER A 39 -10.50 -15.53 -3.84
CA SER A 39 -11.29 -14.65 -4.70
C SER A 39 -12.28 -15.47 -5.49
N GLN A 40 -13.56 -15.08 -5.41
CA GLN A 40 -14.63 -15.65 -6.22
C GLN A 40 -15.07 -14.60 -7.23
N CYS A 41 -14.62 -14.74 -8.46
CA CYS A 41 -14.90 -13.82 -9.54
C CYS A 41 -16.01 -14.33 -10.44
N SER A 42 -16.84 -13.40 -10.92
CA SER A 42 -17.81 -13.64 -11.98
C SER A 42 -17.10 -14.15 -13.24
N ALA A 43 -17.80 -14.94 -14.07
CA ALA A 43 -17.32 -15.25 -15.41
C ALA A 43 -17.31 -13.96 -16.25
N GLY A 44 -16.17 -13.27 -16.29
CA GLY A 44 -16.01 -11.99 -16.97
C GLY A 44 -16.22 -12.13 -18.48
N ALA A 45 -17.17 -11.39 -19.04
CA ALA A 45 -17.33 -11.22 -20.48
C ALA A 45 -16.58 -9.99 -21.02
N ASP A 46 -16.18 -9.07 -20.13
CA ASP A 46 -15.64 -7.76 -20.44
C ASP A 46 -14.33 -7.47 -19.69
N VAL A 47 -13.75 -6.27 -19.91
CA VAL A 47 -12.53 -5.78 -19.24
C VAL A 47 -12.69 -5.61 -17.73
N PHE A 48 -13.91 -5.63 -17.19
CA PHE A 48 -14.20 -5.55 -15.77
C PHE A 48 -14.84 -6.85 -15.29
N THR A 49 -14.37 -7.35 -14.15
CA THR A 49 -14.92 -8.54 -13.50
C THR A 49 -15.21 -8.23 -12.05
N GLU A 50 -16.43 -8.48 -11.63
CA GLU A 50 -16.81 -8.39 -10.23
C GLU A 50 -16.35 -9.64 -9.48
N CYS A 51 -15.70 -9.41 -8.34
CA CYS A 51 -15.14 -10.45 -7.49
C CYS A 51 -15.49 -10.17 -6.03
N VAL A 52 -15.84 -11.22 -5.30
CA VAL A 52 -15.89 -11.20 -3.84
C VAL A 52 -14.55 -11.69 -3.31
N ILE A 53 -13.84 -10.85 -2.55
CA ILE A 53 -12.55 -11.18 -1.95
C ILE A 53 -12.75 -11.48 -0.47
N THR A 54 -12.34 -12.67 -0.04
CA THR A 54 -12.35 -13.04 1.39
C THR A 54 -10.99 -12.74 2.01
N LEU A 55 -10.96 -11.76 2.91
CA LEU A 55 -9.79 -11.37 3.68
C LEU A 55 -9.44 -12.43 4.73
N THR A 56 -8.20 -12.38 5.22
CA THR A 56 -7.69 -13.36 6.20
C THR A 56 -8.42 -13.34 7.55
N ASP A 57 -9.13 -12.25 7.85
CA ASP A 57 -9.97 -12.08 9.03
C ASP A 57 -11.46 -12.33 8.72
N THR A 58 -11.73 -13.14 7.69
CA THR A 58 -13.05 -13.60 7.23
C THR A 58 -13.98 -12.52 6.71
N ARG A 59 -13.51 -11.27 6.60
CA ARG A 59 -14.27 -10.20 5.97
C ARG A 59 -14.36 -10.42 4.46
N GLN A 60 -15.54 -10.23 3.90
CA GLN A 60 -15.77 -10.24 2.46
C GLN A 60 -15.92 -8.80 1.96
N VAL A 61 -15.23 -8.50 0.86
CA VAL A 61 -15.29 -7.20 0.19
C VAL A 61 -15.55 -7.40 -1.29
N ASP A 62 -16.47 -6.60 -1.83
CA ASP A 62 -16.78 -6.59 -3.25
C ASP A 62 -15.76 -5.73 -3.99
N CYS A 63 -15.18 -6.29 -5.04
CA CYS A 63 -14.16 -5.64 -5.83
C CYS A 63 -14.46 -5.77 -7.32
N ILE A 64 -14.16 -4.71 -8.07
CA ILE A 64 -14.05 -4.75 -9.52
C ILE A 64 -12.58 -4.92 -9.88
N VAL A 65 -12.28 -6.02 -10.57
CA VAL A 65 -10.97 -6.29 -11.17
C VAL A 65 -11.00 -5.83 -12.61
N TYR A 66 -10.07 -4.94 -12.95
CA TYR A 66 -9.85 -4.49 -14.31
C TYR A 66 -8.73 -5.31 -14.95
N SER A 67 -8.99 -5.88 -16.12
CA SER A 67 -8.02 -6.65 -16.90
C SER A 67 -7.82 -6.05 -18.29
N THR A 68 -6.58 -6.03 -18.76
CA THR A 68 -6.21 -5.60 -20.11
C THR A 68 -5.27 -6.61 -20.74
N ASN A 69 -5.43 -6.90 -22.03
CA ASN A 69 -4.60 -7.89 -22.75
C ASN A 69 -4.52 -9.26 -22.05
N GLY A 70 -5.63 -9.70 -21.43
CA GLY A 70 -5.71 -10.97 -20.70
C GLY A 70 -4.94 -11.00 -19.37
N LYS A 71 -4.50 -9.85 -18.85
CA LYS A 71 -3.81 -9.73 -17.55
C LYS A 71 -4.54 -8.75 -16.64
N GLN A 72 -4.54 -9.01 -15.33
CA GLN A 72 -5.03 -8.07 -14.35
C GLN A 72 -4.18 -6.78 -14.38
N ALA A 73 -4.84 -5.65 -14.54
CA ALA A 73 -4.24 -4.33 -14.59
C ALA A 73 -4.56 -3.46 -13.36
N GLY A 74 -5.68 -3.74 -12.68
CA GLY A 74 -6.05 -3.02 -11.46
C GLY A 74 -7.14 -3.71 -10.66
N LEU A 75 -7.37 -3.19 -9.45
CA LEU A 75 -8.50 -3.56 -8.60
C LEU A 75 -9.06 -2.31 -7.91
N SER A 76 -10.38 -2.29 -7.71
CA SER A 76 -11.08 -1.30 -6.89
C SER A 76 -12.08 -2.05 -6.01
N CYS A 77 -12.16 -1.71 -4.73
CA CYS A 77 -12.97 -2.45 -3.75
C CYS A 77 -13.86 -1.50 -2.96
N ASP A 78 -15.08 -1.95 -2.66
CA ASP A 78 -16.02 -1.22 -1.80
C ASP A 78 -15.79 -1.54 -0.32
N TRP A 79 -15.02 -0.68 0.33
CA TRP A 79 -14.77 -0.78 1.77
C TRP A 79 -15.92 -0.32 2.65
N SER A 80 -16.96 0.29 2.07
CA SER A 80 -18.11 0.82 2.83
C SER A 80 -19.10 -0.30 3.21
N HIS A 81 -19.13 -1.38 2.43
CA HIS A 81 -20.06 -2.51 2.60
C HIS A 81 -19.35 -3.83 2.88
N VAL A 82 -18.30 -3.79 3.70
CA VAL A 82 -17.59 -5.00 4.11
C VAL A 82 -18.51 -5.89 4.96
N SER A 83 -18.70 -7.13 4.53
CA SER A 83 -19.47 -8.14 5.26
C SER A 83 -18.54 -9.15 5.96
N VAL A 84 -19.08 -9.98 6.84
CA VAL A 84 -18.32 -11.06 7.50
C VAL A 84 -18.82 -12.38 6.93
N ALA A 85 -17.92 -13.21 6.40
CA ALA A 85 -18.24 -14.58 6.04
C ALA A 85 -18.71 -15.35 7.29
N ASP A 86 -19.81 -16.09 7.14
CA ASP A 86 -20.30 -17.04 8.14
C ASP A 86 -20.80 -16.42 9.46
N LYS A 87 -21.69 -15.43 9.39
CA LYS A 87 -22.60 -15.11 10.50
C LYS A 87 -24.00 -15.61 10.16
N GLU A 88 -24.30 -16.84 10.55
CA GLU A 88 -25.69 -17.23 10.82
C GLU A 88 -26.25 -16.20 11.82
N PRO A 89 -27.36 -15.50 11.52
CA PRO A 89 -27.95 -14.60 12.49
C PRO A 89 -28.41 -15.45 13.68
N ALA A 90 -27.83 -15.22 14.85
CA ALA A 90 -28.38 -15.75 16.09
C ALA A 90 -29.82 -15.24 16.20
N ARG A 91 -30.78 -16.14 15.93
CA ARG A 91 -32.22 -15.93 16.06
C ARG A 91 -32.61 -15.83 17.52
#